data_AF-A0A6J8DFP2-F1
#
_entry.id   AF-A0A6J8DFP2-F1
#
_cell.length_a   1.000
_cell.length_b   1.000
_cell.length_c   1.000
_cell.angle_alpha   90.00
_cell.angle_beta   90.00
_cell.angle_gamma   90.00
#
_symmetry.space_group_name_H-M   'P 1'
#
loop_
_entity.id
_entity.type
_entity.pdbx_description
1 polymer ?
#
loop_
_entity_poly.entity_id
_entity_poly.type
_entity_poly.pdbx_seq_one_letter_code
_entity_poly.pdbx_strand_id
1 'polypeptide(L)'
;MFGGEFNNHCFASNAYDEDVPCALCRTIQAISVIMIPGKNKCYNGWKIEYHGYLASGHRGYAAASAYVCVDINPEYIMGGVGQQLGKLFYDVLSICGSLKCPPYIKNYPLTCVVNTVKTNEKRLLLNDPDVLVNRLNRVESIVSILNATVKQLSTENQQQMLTIQQREKTINQQQTSIHQKQTSIQQHNTSIQQQQAFIQQQLVEIQQQTI
;
A
#
# COMPACT_ATOMS: atom_id res chain seq x y z
N MET A 1 45.09 15.29 2.50
CA MET A 1 43.74 14.88 2.97
C MET A 1 43.41 15.78 4.15
N PHE A 2 42.20 16.35 4.19
CA PHE A 2 41.76 17.20 5.32
C PHE A 2 41.09 16.32 6.38
N GLY A 3 41.14 16.73 7.65
CA GLY A 3 40.38 16.15 8.74
C GLY A 3 38.88 16.38 8.59
N GLY A 4 38.07 15.77 9.46
CA GLY A 4 36.62 15.96 9.49
C GLY A 4 36.18 16.76 10.71
N GLU A 5 35.14 17.57 10.57
CA GLU A 5 34.59 18.40 11.66
C GLU A 5 33.06 18.26 11.68
N PHE A 6 32.44 18.31 12.86
CA PHE A 6 30.98 18.33 12.95
C PHE A 6 30.45 19.74 12.72
N ASN A 7 29.51 19.90 11.77
CA ASN A 7 28.96 21.20 11.42
C ASN A 7 27.59 21.47 12.07
N ASN A 8 27.10 20.61 12.95
CA ASN A 8 25.80 20.82 13.59
C ASN A 8 25.77 20.30 15.03
N HIS A 9 24.76 20.75 15.77
CA HIS A 9 24.49 20.31 17.14
C HIS A 9 23.59 19.06 17.17
N CYS A 10 23.28 18.48 16.01
CA CYS A 10 22.34 17.36 15.91
C CYS A 10 22.96 16.06 16.43
N PHE A 11 24.29 15.92 16.34
CA PHE A 11 24.99 14.73 16.81
C PHE A 11 25.28 14.78 18.31
N ALA A 12 25.78 15.91 18.81
CA ALA A 12 25.86 16.21 20.24
C ALA A 12 25.93 17.73 20.44
N SER A 13 25.36 18.23 21.55
CA SER A 13 25.29 19.66 21.84
C SER A 13 26.66 20.34 21.94
N ASN A 14 27.72 19.60 22.28
CA ASN A 14 29.08 20.12 22.44
C ASN A 14 30.03 19.67 21.33
N ALA A 15 29.56 18.98 20.30
CA ALA A 15 30.41 18.49 19.21
C ALA A 15 30.55 19.50 18.07
N TYR A 16 29.78 20.60 18.07
CA TYR A 16 29.83 21.60 17.03
C TYR A 16 31.22 22.24 16.91
N ASP A 17 31.75 22.32 15.68
CA ASP A 17 33.11 22.79 15.36
C ASP A 17 34.25 21.97 16.01
N GLU A 18 33.94 20.80 16.57
CA GLU A 18 34.95 19.87 17.07
C GLU A 18 35.33 18.82 16.02
N ASP A 19 36.56 18.33 16.14
CA ASP A 19 37.12 17.36 15.21
C ASP A 19 36.46 15.98 15.36
N VAL A 20 36.11 15.37 14.22
CA VAL A 20 35.58 14.01 14.14
C VAL A 20 36.73 13.02 14.33
N PRO A 21 36.70 12.19 15.40
CA PRO A 21 37.76 11.23 15.65
C PRO A 21 37.75 10.13 14.58
N CYS A 22 38.93 9.55 14.32
CA CYS A 22 39.03 8.40 13.44
C CYS A 22 38.42 7.15 14.12
N ALA A 23 37.39 6.58 13.52
CA ALA A 23 36.82 5.31 13.99
C ALA A 23 37.72 4.12 13.60
N LEU A 24 38.54 3.64 14.53
CA LEU A 24 39.32 2.41 14.39
C LEU A 24 38.50 1.21 14.88
N CYS A 25 37.68 0.62 14.00
CA CYS A 25 36.90 -0.57 14.36
C CYS A 25 37.66 -1.86 13.99
N ARG A 26 38.43 -2.43 14.93
CA ARG A 26 38.88 -3.83 14.84
C ARG A 26 38.09 -4.68 15.84
N THR A 27 37.19 -5.50 15.34
CA THR A 27 36.49 -6.53 16.13
C THR A 27 37.04 -7.91 15.76
N ILE A 28 37.49 -8.66 16.75
CA ILE A 28 38.21 -9.93 16.55
C ILE A 28 37.23 -11.08 16.23
N GLN A 29 35.95 -10.91 16.55
CA GLN A 29 34.92 -11.96 16.45
C GLN A 29 33.89 -11.74 15.32
N ALA A 30 33.90 -10.58 14.67
CA ALA A 30 32.99 -10.31 13.56
C ALA A 30 33.66 -10.60 12.21
N ILE A 31 32.92 -11.27 11.33
CA ILE A 31 33.38 -11.54 9.95
C ILE A 31 32.90 -10.51 8.94
N SER A 32 31.95 -9.67 9.32
CA SER A 32 31.39 -8.63 8.46
C SER A 32 30.79 -7.51 9.32
N VAL A 33 30.94 -6.28 8.84
CA VAL A 33 30.32 -5.08 9.40
C VAL A 33 29.37 -4.51 8.34
N ILE A 34 28.14 -4.18 8.72
CA ILE A 34 27.17 -3.53 7.83
C ILE A 34 26.50 -2.34 8.52
N MET A 35 26.39 -1.24 7.80
CA MET A 35 25.55 -0.10 8.17
C MET A 35 24.18 -0.25 7.50
N ILE A 36 23.10 -0.18 8.28
CA ILE A 36 21.73 -0.12 7.76
C ILE A 36 21.18 1.30 7.94
N PRO A 37 21.00 2.07 6.86
CA PRO A 37 20.42 3.41 6.93
C PRO A 37 18.91 3.34 7.21
N GLY A 38 18.38 4.36 7.90
CA GLY A 38 16.95 4.49 8.24
C GLY A 38 16.46 3.56 9.35
N LYS A 39 17.35 2.92 10.10
CA LYS A 39 17.02 2.04 11.23
C LYS A 39 17.92 2.33 12.42
N ASN A 40 17.41 2.13 13.62
CA ASN A 40 18.18 2.17 14.88
C ASN A 40 18.31 0.79 15.55
N LYS A 41 17.88 -0.28 14.86
CA LYS A 41 17.92 -1.66 15.36
C LYS A 41 18.32 -2.64 14.26
N CYS A 42 19.06 -3.68 14.67
CA CYS A 42 19.42 -4.87 13.90
C CYS A 42 18.19 -5.68 13.45
N TYR A 43 18.38 -6.51 12.43
CA TYR A 43 17.55 -7.71 12.21
C TYR A 43 17.95 -8.81 13.21
N ASN A 44 17.10 -9.82 13.45
CA ASN A 44 17.46 -10.88 14.39
C ASN A 44 18.72 -11.65 13.91
N GLY A 45 19.55 -12.10 14.87
CA GLY A 45 20.85 -12.73 14.60
C GLY A 45 22.01 -11.74 14.45
N TRP A 46 21.73 -10.47 14.18
CA TRP A 46 22.77 -9.44 14.11
C TRP A 46 23.01 -8.80 15.47
N LYS A 47 24.29 -8.55 15.78
CA LYS A 47 24.68 -7.79 16.97
C LYS A 47 24.81 -6.32 16.59
N ILE A 48 24.10 -5.45 17.31
CA ILE A 48 24.30 -4.01 17.22
C ILE A 48 25.67 -3.71 17.84
N GLU A 49 26.54 -3.07 17.08
CA GLU A 49 27.75 -2.45 17.64
C GLU A 49 27.43 -1.04 18.11
N TYR A 50 26.75 -0.25 17.26
CA TYR A 50 26.21 1.04 17.65
C TYR A 50 25.08 1.51 16.74
N HIS A 51 24.36 2.56 17.17
CA HIS A 51 23.35 3.24 16.38
C HIS A 51 23.41 4.75 16.60
N GLY A 52 22.86 5.50 15.66
CA GLY A 52 22.78 6.96 15.75
C GLY A 52 22.18 7.55 14.49
N TYR A 53 22.82 8.57 13.93
CA TYR A 53 22.30 9.34 12.81
C TYR A 53 23.23 9.32 11.61
N LEU A 54 22.63 9.35 10.41
CA LEU A 54 23.38 9.46 9.18
C LEU A 54 24.00 10.85 9.07
N ALA A 55 25.28 10.86 8.69
CA ALA A 55 26.02 12.05 8.31
C ALA A 55 26.55 11.93 6.87
N SER A 56 26.68 13.06 6.21
CA SER A 56 27.29 13.20 4.88
C SER A 56 27.80 14.62 4.67
N GLY A 57 28.54 14.88 3.59
CA GLY A 57 28.84 16.25 3.17
C GLY A 57 27.59 17.02 2.75
N HIS A 58 27.68 18.36 2.75
CA HIS A 58 26.60 19.23 2.29
C HIS A 58 26.35 19.03 0.79
N ARG A 59 25.07 18.93 0.41
CA ARG A 59 24.61 18.69 -0.97
C ARG A 59 25.14 19.70 -2.02
N GLY A 60 25.52 20.90 -1.59
CA GLY A 60 26.02 21.97 -2.46
C GLY A 60 27.54 22.00 -2.62
N TYR A 61 28.29 21.14 -1.93
CA TYR A 61 29.76 21.14 -1.97
C TYR A 61 30.28 19.95 -2.78
N ALA A 62 31.42 20.15 -3.47
CA ALA A 62 32.11 19.11 -4.23
C ALA A 62 32.88 18.13 -3.31
N ALA A 63 32.21 17.60 -2.28
CA ALA A 63 32.77 16.71 -1.28
C ALA A 63 32.10 15.32 -1.28
N ALA A 64 32.58 14.43 -0.41
CA ALA A 64 32.17 13.04 -0.36
C ALA A 64 30.65 12.89 -0.19
N SER A 65 30.03 12.11 -1.09
CA SER A 65 28.61 11.74 -1.10
C SER A 65 28.32 10.45 -0.30
N ALA A 66 29.33 9.92 0.39
CA ALA A 66 29.17 8.72 1.19
C ALA A 66 28.41 9.03 2.47
N TYR A 67 27.38 8.25 2.73
CA TYR A 67 26.68 8.26 4.00
C TYR A 67 27.44 7.44 5.03
N VAL A 68 27.69 8.04 6.19
CA VAL A 68 28.31 7.38 7.34
C VAL A 68 27.37 7.42 8.54
N CYS A 69 27.48 6.44 9.42
CA CYS A 69 26.70 6.39 10.66
C CYS A 69 27.52 6.96 11.81
N VAL A 70 27.06 8.07 12.36
CA VAL A 70 27.63 8.69 13.57
C VAL A 70 26.87 8.15 14.76
N ASP A 71 27.58 7.76 15.82
CA ASP A 71 26.98 7.27 17.07
C ASP A 71 26.00 8.30 17.65
N ILE A 72 24.98 7.84 18.37
CA ILE A 72 24.03 8.72 19.06
C ILE A 72 24.70 9.56 20.16
N ASN A 73 25.81 9.08 20.70
CA ASN A 73 26.71 9.78 21.62
C ASN A 73 28.10 9.84 20.98
N PRO A 74 28.33 10.74 20.00
CA PRO A 74 29.61 10.83 19.30
C PRO A 74 30.73 11.25 20.24
N GLU A 75 31.89 10.63 20.07
CA GLU A 75 33.15 11.16 20.59
C GLU A 75 33.63 12.32 19.71
N TYR A 76 34.34 13.26 20.31
CA TYR A 76 34.95 14.40 19.62
C TYR A 76 36.27 14.76 20.31
N ILE A 77 37.20 15.33 19.54
CA ILE A 77 38.51 15.72 20.06
C ILE A 77 38.47 17.21 20.39
N MET A 78 38.40 17.51 21.69
CA MET A 78 38.49 18.89 22.20
C MET A 78 39.85 19.50 21.87
N GLY A 79 39.85 20.68 21.27
CA GLY A 79 41.08 21.43 20.99
C GLY A 79 41.47 21.52 19.52
N GLY A 80 40.62 21.02 18.61
CA GLY A 80 40.62 21.42 17.19
C GLY A 80 40.21 22.88 16.95
N VAL A 81 39.94 23.63 18.03
CA VAL A 81 39.41 25.00 18.11
C VAL A 81 39.83 25.91 16.96
N GLY A 82 38.96 25.94 15.96
CA GLY A 82 38.96 26.86 14.84
C GLY A 82 38.07 26.30 13.74
N GLN A 83 37.36 27.17 13.01
CA GLN A 83 36.76 26.77 11.74
C GLN A 83 37.91 26.47 10.76
N GLN A 84 38.51 25.27 10.83
CA GLN A 84 39.58 24.89 9.91
C GLN A 84 39.02 24.52 8.54
N LEU A 85 37.68 24.50 8.41
CA LEU A 85 36.93 24.27 7.18
C LEU A 85 37.38 22.96 6.53
N GLY A 86 37.50 21.92 7.37
CA GLY A 86 37.83 20.57 6.94
C GLY A 86 36.69 19.91 6.14
N LYS A 87 36.63 18.58 6.17
CA LYS A 87 35.49 17.84 5.63
C LYS A 87 34.35 17.83 6.66
N LEU A 88 33.38 18.70 6.42
CA LEU A 88 32.24 18.91 7.30
C LEU A 88 31.23 17.76 7.25
N PHE A 89 30.82 17.29 8.43
CA PHE A 89 29.76 16.32 8.64
C PHE A 89 28.44 17.04 8.88
N TYR A 90 27.49 16.85 7.96
CA TYR A 90 26.11 17.34 8.05
C TYR A 90 25.16 16.18 8.34
N ASP A 91 24.12 16.46 9.10
CA ASP A 91 23.00 15.56 9.30
C ASP A 91 22.25 15.31 7.98
N VAL A 92 21.78 14.08 7.84
CA VAL A 92 20.97 13.69 6.69
C VAL A 92 19.51 13.78 7.08
N LEU A 93 18.88 14.87 6.67
CA LEU A 93 17.46 15.09 6.89
C LEU A 93 16.60 14.38 5.85
N SER A 94 15.48 13.82 6.30
CA SER A 94 14.51 13.19 5.41
C SER A 94 13.68 14.25 4.65
N ILE A 95 13.57 14.09 3.33
CA ILE A 95 12.73 14.93 2.47
C ILE A 95 11.67 14.06 1.80
N CYS A 96 10.40 14.38 2.05
CA CYS A 96 9.28 13.68 1.41
C CYS A 96 9.28 13.92 -0.11
N GLY A 97 8.99 12.88 -0.86
CA GLY A 97 9.11 12.86 -2.32
C GLY A 97 9.91 11.62 -2.72
N SER A 98 11.23 11.74 -2.78
CA SER A 98 12.13 10.57 -2.96
C SER A 98 12.02 9.57 -1.81
N LEU A 99 11.68 10.04 -0.60
CA LEU A 99 11.29 9.20 0.52
C LEU A 99 9.77 9.21 0.70
N LYS A 100 9.20 8.03 0.97
CA LYS A 100 7.78 7.90 1.33
C LYS A 100 7.55 8.35 2.77
N CYS A 101 6.65 9.32 2.93
CA CYS A 101 6.16 9.77 4.22
C CYS A 101 4.69 9.36 4.34
N PRO A 102 4.28 8.53 5.32
CA PRO A 102 5.06 7.79 6.34
C PRO A 102 5.84 6.56 5.78
N PRO A 103 6.84 6.01 6.51
CA PRO A 103 7.17 6.22 7.93
C PRO A 103 8.16 7.36 8.22
N TYR A 104 8.80 7.95 7.22
CA TYR A 104 9.75 9.04 7.44
C TYR A 104 9.01 10.35 7.76
N ILE A 105 9.61 11.16 8.63
CA ILE A 105 9.10 12.47 9.03
C ILE A 105 9.93 13.54 8.32
N LYS A 106 9.28 14.42 7.56
CA LYS A 106 9.95 15.51 6.85
C LYS A 106 10.83 16.32 7.81
N ASN A 107 12.03 16.66 7.38
CA ASN A 107 13.02 17.45 8.11
C ASN A 107 13.47 16.82 9.44
N TYR A 108 13.33 15.49 9.60
CA TYR A 108 13.95 14.76 10.71
C TYR A 108 15.25 14.08 10.27
N PRO A 109 16.27 14.03 11.15
CA PRO A 109 17.48 13.25 10.93
C PRO A 109 17.17 11.78 10.68
N LEU A 110 17.79 11.20 9.66
CA LEU A 110 17.69 9.77 9.38
C LEU A 110 18.59 8.99 10.34
N THR A 111 18.01 7.97 10.97
CA THR A 111 18.75 7.08 11.86
C THR A 111 19.62 6.09 11.08
N CYS A 112 20.57 5.47 11.76
CA CYS A 112 21.37 4.38 11.24
C CYS A 112 21.80 3.44 12.36
N VAL A 113 22.16 2.21 11.98
CA VAL A 113 22.67 1.20 12.89
C VAL A 113 23.80 0.44 12.22
N VAL A 114 24.92 0.31 12.92
CA VAL A 114 26.09 -0.48 12.50
C VAL A 114 26.09 -1.79 13.26
N ASN A 115 26.23 -2.87 12.50
CA ASN A 115 25.96 -4.22 12.95
C ASN A 115 27.08 -5.15 12.53
N THR A 116 27.31 -6.18 13.33
CA THR A 116 28.24 -7.25 13.01
C THR A 116 27.54 -8.61 12.94
N VAL A 117 28.08 -9.48 12.07
CA VAL A 117 27.72 -10.90 12.05
C VAL A 117 28.79 -11.68 12.79
N LYS A 118 28.39 -12.50 13.77
CA LYS A 118 29.26 -13.53 14.34
C LYS A 118 29.45 -14.65 13.32
N THR A 119 30.61 -15.31 13.37
CA THR A 119 31.25 -16.16 12.35
C THR A 119 30.42 -17.34 11.77
N ASN A 120 29.17 -17.50 12.19
CA ASN A 120 28.30 -18.64 11.94
C ASN A 120 26.96 -18.28 11.25
N GLU A 121 26.63 -17.00 11.04
CA GLU A 121 25.34 -16.58 10.47
C GLU A 121 25.50 -15.76 9.18
N LYS A 122 26.21 -16.31 8.19
CA LYS A 122 26.45 -15.63 6.91
C LYS A 122 25.19 -15.62 6.03
N ARG A 123 24.16 -14.84 6.40
CA ARG A 123 23.00 -14.56 5.54
C ARG A 123 23.08 -13.13 5.03
N LEU A 124 23.43 -12.98 3.76
CA LEU A 124 23.21 -11.73 3.01
C LEU A 124 21.72 -11.35 3.10
N LEU A 125 21.46 -10.04 3.26
CA LEU A 125 20.19 -9.35 3.54
C LEU A 125 18.95 -9.74 2.68
N LEU A 126 19.10 -10.60 1.68
CA LEU A 126 18.03 -11.04 0.78
C LEU A 126 17.25 -12.26 1.32
N ASN A 127 17.82 -13.00 2.29
CA ASN A 127 17.22 -14.22 2.86
C ASN A 127 17.07 -14.16 4.39
N ASP A 128 16.89 -12.95 4.93
CA ASP A 128 16.67 -12.76 6.36
C ASP A 128 15.32 -13.40 6.77
N PRO A 129 15.32 -14.37 7.70
CA PRO A 129 14.11 -15.07 8.10
C PRO A 129 13.04 -14.13 8.69
N ASP A 130 13.39 -13.03 9.35
CA ASP A 130 12.40 -12.08 9.86
C ASP A 130 11.74 -11.28 8.75
N VAL A 131 12.51 -10.91 7.70
CA VAL A 131 11.96 -10.22 6.54
C VAL A 131 10.99 -11.14 5.80
N LEU A 132 11.32 -12.43 5.70
CA LEU A 132 10.46 -13.45 5.12
C LEU A 132 9.21 -13.69 5.97
N VAL A 133 9.34 -13.79 7.29
CA VAL A 133 8.19 -13.93 8.22
C VAL A 133 7.29 -12.69 8.16
N ASN A 134 7.83 -11.48 8.14
CA ASN A 134 7.03 -10.27 8.01
C ASN A 134 6.29 -10.21 6.66
N ARG A 135 6.94 -10.64 5.57
CA ARG A 135 6.28 -10.77 4.26
C ARG A 135 5.19 -11.84 4.30
N LEU A 136 5.46 -12.99 4.92
CA LEU A 136 4.52 -14.08 5.06
C LEU A 136 3.28 -13.65 5.85
N ASN A 137 3.46 -13.00 7.00
CA ASN A 137 2.37 -12.46 7.81
C ASN A 137 1.51 -11.45 7.04
N ARG A 138 2.13 -10.61 6.18
CA ARG A 138 1.38 -9.70 5.29
C ARG A 138 0.59 -10.46 4.24
N VAL A 139 1.16 -11.52 3.66
CA VAL A 139 0.46 -12.38 2.70
C VAL A 139 -0.71 -13.10 3.38
N GLU A 140 -0.52 -13.66 4.56
CA GLU A 140 -1.59 -14.31 5.33
C GLU A 140 -2.74 -13.34 5.65
N SER A 141 -2.40 -12.11 6.06
CA SER A 141 -3.40 -11.07 6.30
C SER A 141 -4.20 -10.73 5.03
N ILE A 142 -3.51 -10.55 3.90
CA ILE A 142 -4.16 -10.27 2.60
C ILE A 142 -5.05 -11.44 2.17
N VAL A 143 -4.59 -12.68 2.33
CA VAL A 143 -5.36 -13.89 2.01
C VAL A 143 -6.61 -13.99 2.88
N SER A 144 -6.51 -13.69 4.19
CA SER A 144 -7.65 -13.68 5.09
C SER A 144 -8.70 -12.64 4.66
N ILE A 145 -8.27 -11.44 4.28
CA ILE A 145 -9.16 -10.38 3.80
C ILE A 145 -9.84 -10.81 2.49
N LEU A 146 -9.06 -11.31 1.53
CA LEU A 146 -9.59 -11.79 0.24
C LEU A 146 -10.63 -12.91 0.44
N ASN A 147 -10.36 -13.87 1.32
CA ASN A 147 -11.27 -14.96 1.61
C ASN A 147 -12.61 -14.44 2.19
N ALA A 148 -12.56 -13.48 3.11
CA ALA A 148 -13.75 -12.84 3.66
C ALA A 148 -14.56 -12.11 2.57
N THR A 149 -13.90 -11.34 1.71
CA THR A 149 -14.55 -10.62 0.60
C THR A 149 -15.19 -11.58 -0.41
N VAL A 150 -14.49 -12.65 -0.80
CA VAL A 150 -15.03 -13.67 -1.71
C VAL A 150 -16.28 -14.33 -1.11
N LYS A 151 -16.26 -14.65 0.18
CA LYS A 151 -17.42 -15.23 0.87
C LYS A 151 -18.62 -14.28 0.90
N GLN A 152 -18.37 -12.99 1.14
CA GLN A 152 -19.41 -11.96 1.10
C GLN A 152 -20.03 -11.86 -0.30
N LEU A 153 -19.20 -11.70 -1.33
CA LEU A 153 -19.66 -11.61 -2.72
C LEU A 153 -20.42 -12.88 -3.15
N SER A 154 -19.97 -14.05 -2.71
CA SER A 154 -20.70 -15.31 -2.97
C SER A 154 -22.10 -15.30 -2.36
N THR A 155 -22.25 -14.75 -1.16
CA THR A 155 -23.55 -14.66 -0.47
C THR A 155 -24.46 -13.64 -1.16
N GLU A 156 -23.92 -12.49 -1.55
CA GLU A 156 -24.66 -11.46 -2.30
C GLU A 156 -25.15 -11.99 -3.66
N ASN A 157 -24.29 -12.71 -4.39
CA ASN A 157 -24.66 -13.34 -5.66
C ASN A 157 -25.78 -14.38 -5.48
N GLN A 158 -25.71 -15.20 -4.43
CA GLN A 158 -26.79 -16.16 -4.12
C GLN A 158 -28.11 -15.44 -3.81
N GLN A 159 -28.08 -14.34 -3.06
CA GLN A 159 -29.27 -13.57 -2.74
C GLN A 159 -29.87 -12.89 -3.98
N GLN A 160 -29.02 -12.39 -4.88
CA GLN A 160 -29.46 -11.83 -6.17
C GLN A 160 -30.13 -12.90 -7.03
N MET A 161 -29.57 -14.12 -7.10
CA MET A 161 -30.18 -15.23 -7.83
C MET A 161 -31.58 -15.58 -7.30
N LEU A 162 -31.76 -15.63 -5.98
CA LEU A 162 -33.08 -15.85 -5.37
C LEU A 162 -34.06 -14.74 -5.73
N THR A 163 -33.59 -13.49 -5.74
CA THR A 163 -34.42 -12.33 -6.11
C THR A 163 -34.84 -12.39 -7.58
N ILE A 164 -33.93 -12.78 -8.48
CA ILE A 164 -34.21 -12.95 -9.91
C ILE A 164 -35.24 -14.08 -10.11
N GLN A 165 -35.04 -15.24 -9.50
CA GLN A 165 -35.97 -16.36 -9.57
C GLN A 165 -37.38 -15.98 -9.07
N GLN A 166 -37.48 -15.16 -8.02
CA GLN A 166 -38.77 -14.69 -7.55
C GLN A 166 -39.42 -13.73 -8.54
N ARG A 167 -38.66 -12.83 -9.17
CA ARG A 167 -39.17 -11.94 -10.22
C ARG A 167 -39.64 -12.70 -11.44
N GLU A 168 -38.93 -13.74 -11.87
CA GLU A 168 -39.34 -14.63 -12.96
C GLU A 168 -40.70 -15.27 -12.68
N LYS A 169 -40.92 -15.78 -11.46
CA LYS A 169 -42.24 -16.31 -11.05
C LYS A 169 -43.34 -15.27 -11.20
N THR A 170 -43.11 -14.04 -10.75
CA THR A 170 -44.10 -12.95 -10.87
C THR A 170 -44.36 -12.60 -12.34
N ILE A 171 -43.32 -12.53 -13.17
CA ILE A 171 -43.45 -12.25 -14.61
C ILE A 171 -44.28 -13.35 -15.28
N ASN A 172 -44.00 -14.63 -14.99
CA ASN A 172 -44.74 -15.76 -15.56
C ASN A 172 -46.23 -15.75 -15.15
N GLN A 173 -46.52 -15.39 -13.90
CA GLN A 173 -47.89 -15.19 -13.44
C GLN A 173 -48.59 -14.07 -14.20
N GLN A 174 -47.93 -12.91 -14.36
CA GLN A 174 -48.47 -11.78 -15.11
C GLN A 174 -48.71 -12.12 -16.59
N GLN A 175 -47.78 -12.84 -17.23
CA GLN A 175 -47.96 -13.33 -18.61
C GLN A 175 -49.19 -14.22 -18.74
N THR A 176 -49.44 -15.09 -17.76
CA THR A 176 -50.63 -15.96 -17.74
C THR A 176 -51.92 -15.14 -17.66
N SER A 177 -51.98 -14.14 -16.77
CA SER A 177 -53.14 -13.24 -16.67
C SER A 177 -53.33 -12.38 -17.93
N ILE A 178 -52.26 -11.93 -18.57
CA ILE A 178 -52.34 -11.20 -19.84
C ILE A 178 -52.91 -12.10 -20.93
N HIS A 179 -52.43 -13.34 -21.03
CA HIS A 179 -52.91 -14.31 -22.01
C HIS A 179 -54.41 -14.58 -21.84
N GLN A 180 -54.88 -14.79 -20.61
CA GLN A 180 -56.31 -14.96 -20.31
C GLN A 180 -57.14 -13.74 -20.77
N LYS A 181 -56.67 -12.52 -20.48
CA LYS A 181 -57.34 -11.29 -20.94
C LYS A 181 -57.38 -11.19 -22.47
N GLN A 182 -56.29 -11.56 -23.15
CA GLN A 182 -56.26 -11.60 -24.62
C GLN A 182 -57.28 -12.59 -25.18
N THR A 183 -57.43 -13.77 -24.59
CA THR A 183 -58.45 -14.74 -24.99
C THR A 183 -59.87 -14.17 -24.83
N SER A 184 -60.17 -13.52 -23.70
CA SER A 184 -61.48 -12.88 -23.49
C SER A 184 -61.76 -11.76 -24.50
N ILE A 185 -60.76 -10.93 -24.81
CA ILE A 185 -60.87 -9.90 -25.84
C ILE A 185 -61.14 -10.53 -27.22
N GLN A 186 -60.43 -11.61 -27.55
CA GLN A 186 -60.62 -12.32 -28.82
C GLN A 186 -62.05 -12.86 -28.95
N GLN A 187 -62.57 -13.48 -27.87
CA GLN A 187 -63.96 -13.96 -27.82
C GLN A 187 -64.96 -12.83 -28.04
N HIS A 188 -64.74 -11.67 -27.39
CA HIS A 188 -65.61 -10.51 -27.54
C HIS A 188 -65.58 -9.96 -28.98
N ASN A 189 -64.40 -9.86 -29.59
CA ASN A 189 -64.26 -9.44 -31.00
C ASN A 189 -65.00 -10.38 -31.96
N THR A 190 -64.93 -11.69 -31.75
CA THR A 190 -65.69 -12.66 -32.57
C THR A 190 -67.20 -12.46 -32.41
N SER A 191 -67.69 -12.21 -31.20
CA SER A 191 -69.11 -11.89 -30.97
C SER A 191 -69.53 -10.60 -31.67
N ILE A 192 -68.69 -9.56 -31.65
CA ILE A 192 -68.96 -8.30 -32.36
C ILE A 192 -69.02 -8.56 -33.88
N GLN A 193 -68.08 -9.32 -34.44
CA GLN A 193 -68.07 -9.65 -35.87
C GLN A 193 -69.33 -10.44 -36.28
N GLN A 194 -69.78 -11.39 -35.45
CA GLN A 194 -71.03 -12.12 -35.69
C GLN A 194 -72.24 -11.20 -35.68
N GLN A 195 -72.32 -10.27 -34.72
CA GLN A 195 -73.39 -9.26 -34.68
C GLN A 195 -73.36 -8.34 -35.90
N GLN A 196 -72.18 -7.89 -36.33
CA GLN A 196 -72.01 -7.08 -37.54
C GLN A 196 -72.49 -7.82 -38.79
N ALA A 197 -72.14 -9.10 -38.94
CA ALA A 197 -72.59 -9.92 -40.06
C ALA A 197 -74.12 -10.10 -40.08
N PHE A 198 -74.73 -10.35 -38.91
CA PHE A 198 -76.18 -10.44 -38.78
C PHE A 198 -76.88 -9.12 -39.17
N ILE A 199 -76.37 -7.99 -38.67
CA ILE A 199 -76.90 -6.66 -39.03
C ILE A 199 -76.77 -6.42 -40.54
N GLN A 200 -75.65 -6.77 -41.16
CA GLN A 200 -75.50 -6.64 -42.61
C GLN A 200 -76.48 -7.52 -43.39
N GLN A 201 -76.72 -8.75 -42.96
CA GLN A 201 -77.70 -9.64 -43.59
C GLN A 201 -79.11 -9.04 -43.52
N GLN A 202 -79.53 -8.54 -42.35
CA GLN A 202 -80.81 -7.87 -42.18
C GLN A 202 -80.95 -6.62 -43.06
N LEU A 203 -79.88 -5.82 -43.22
CA LEU A 203 -79.88 -4.65 -44.10
C LEU A 203 -80.12 -5.03 -45.57
N VAL A 204 -79.51 -6.11 -46.05
CA VAL A 204 -79.72 -6.60 -47.43
C VAL A 204 -81.16 -7.06 -47.63
N GLU A 205 -81.74 -7.78 -46.67
CA GLU A 205 -83.14 -8.21 -46.70
C GLU A 205 -84.10 -7.02 -46.80
N ILE A 206 -83.87 -5.97 -46.01
CA ILE A 206 -84.67 -4.72 -46.05
C ILE A 206 -84.55 -4.04 -47.42
N GLN A 207 -83.35 -3.97 -48.00
CA GLN A 207 -83.13 -3.37 -49.33
C GLN A 207 -83.88 -4.12 -50.44
N GLN A 208 -84.01 -5.45 -50.35
CA GLN A 208 -84.74 -6.26 -51.35
C GLN A 208 -86.25 -6.09 -51.29
N GLN A 209 -86.82 -5.67 -50.16
CA GLN A 209 -88.27 -5.43 -50.01
C GLN A 209 -88.72 -4.04 -50.51
N THR A 210 -87.77 -3.16 -50.88
CA THR A 210 -88.05 -1.76 -51.23
C THR A 210 -88.02 -1.51 -52.76
N ILE A 211 -88.09 -2.56 -53.58
CA ILE A 211 -88.18 -2.53 -55.06
C ILE A 211 -89.48 -3.22 -55.48
#